data_AF-A0A535UYN6-F1
#
_entry.id   AF-A0A535UYN6-F1
#
_cell.length_a   1.000
_cell.length_b   1.000
_cell.length_c   1.000
_cell.angle_alpha   90.00
_cell.angle_beta   90.00
_cell.angle_gamma   90.00
#
_symmetry.space_group_name_H-M   'P 1'
#
loop_
_entity.id
_entity.type
_entity.pdbx_description
1 polymer ?
#
loop_
_entity_poly.entity_id
_entity_poly.type
_entity_poly.pdbx_seq_one_letter_code
_entity_poly.pdbx_strand_id
1 'polypeptide(L)'
;MAAAVAAAGLALLGGGSGAAATAEPWWVPLGLRGQAVTAVVPAGPGLIVVAGGRQRCVALPGGPRAPVCARIPGHQGEGGGPRWALRDGRVVEQGPDGGSRVDPGSPDLGASARLLAAPAALRGAVVAVAADGTVWRRAETGGWGRALLLLPAGLLAGPPAVTGVAAFDASPVTTAVYLATDGYAVLVSTDGGDDWFRAAPGLPTGVLDIATDGAARAVYAGTRDGVWVHHLQGLPAPPVYPQQALLARWLGIAAVAVVATLAALAALARIGRRPT
;
A
#
# COMPACT_ATOMS: atom_id res chain seq x y z
N MET A 1 -45.85 -28.27 42.49
CA MET A 1 -44.40 -27.99 42.28
C MET A 1 -44.20 -27.63 40.83
N ALA A 2 -43.70 -26.43 40.59
CA ALA A 2 -43.64 -25.76 39.31
C ALA A 2 -42.43 -26.22 38.47
N ALA A 3 -42.62 -26.32 37.16
CA ALA A 3 -41.55 -26.16 36.18
C ALA A 3 -42.19 -25.63 34.88
N ALA A 4 -42.34 -24.31 34.80
CA ALA A 4 -42.65 -23.61 33.57
C ALA A 4 -41.38 -23.58 32.70
N VAL A 5 -41.46 -24.20 31.52
CA VAL A 5 -40.41 -24.15 30.50
C VAL A 5 -40.49 -22.80 29.80
N ALA A 6 -39.56 -21.90 30.13
CA ALA A 6 -39.37 -20.66 29.40
C ALA A 6 -38.53 -20.92 28.14
N ALA A 7 -39.18 -20.89 26.98
CA ALA A 7 -38.50 -20.86 25.68
C ALA A 7 -37.93 -19.44 25.46
N ALA A 8 -36.64 -19.27 25.71
CA ALA A 8 -35.91 -18.06 25.34
C ALA A 8 -35.60 -18.10 23.83
N GLY A 9 -36.11 -17.11 23.11
CA GLY A 9 -36.04 -17.00 21.67
C GLY A 9 -34.61 -16.92 21.13
N LEU A 10 -34.33 -17.73 20.12
CA LEU A 10 -33.16 -17.60 19.26
C LEU A 10 -33.43 -16.46 18.27
N ALA A 11 -33.04 -15.24 18.61
CA ALA A 11 -33.05 -14.13 17.67
C ALA A 11 -31.95 -14.36 16.62
N LEU A 12 -32.35 -14.84 15.45
CA LEU A 12 -31.54 -14.84 14.24
C LEU A 12 -31.10 -13.39 13.98
N LEU A 13 -29.82 -13.10 14.19
CA LEU A 13 -29.17 -11.93 13.60
C LEU A 13 -29.18 -12.14 12.09
N GLY A 14 -30.27 -11.71 11.46
CA GLY A 14 -30.32 -11.39 10.05
C GLY A 14 -29.34 -10.25 9.80
N GLY A 15 -28.06 -10.59 9.66
CA GLY A 15 -27.07 -9.70 9.07
C GLY A 15 -27.59 -9.38 7.69
N GLY A 16 -28.06 -8.15 7.50
CA GLY A 16 -28.42 -7.64 6.20
C GLY A 16 -27.24 -7.87 5.28
N SER A 17 -27.40 -8.81 4.35
CA SER A 17 -26.57 -8.93 3.17
C SER A 17 -26.84 -7.68 2.35
N GLY A 18 -26.19 -6.59 2.72
CA GLY A 18 -25.99 -5.47 1.82
C GLY A 18 -25.33 -6.08 0.59
N ALA A 19 -26.07 -6.09 -0.52
CA ALA A 19 -25.52 -6.47 -1.80
C ALA A 19 -24.22 -5.68 -1.95
N ALA A 20 -23.09 -6.39 -2.09
CA ALA A 20 -21.82 -5.76 -2.36
C ALA A 20 -22.00 -4.98 -3.66
N ALA A 21 -22.20 -3.66 -3.57
CA ALA A 21 -22.17 -2.79 -4.72
C ALA A 21 -20.85 -3.09 -5.42
N THR A 22 -20.90 -3.46 -6.71
CA THR A 22 -19.70 -3.65 -7.51
C THR A 22 -18.91 -2.36 -7.43
N ALA A 23 -17.82 -2.36 -6.66
CA ALA A 23 -17.01 -1.19 -6.44
C ALA A 23 -16.58 -0.67 -7.82
N GLU A 24 -16.89 0.60 -8.08
CA GLU A 24 -16.49 1.28 -9.31
C GLU A 24 -14.97 1.10 -9.50
N PRO A 25 -14.49 0.81 -10.72
CA PRO A 25 -13.08 0.51 -10.92
C PRO A 25 -12.23 1.71 -10.52
N TRP A 26 -11.24 1.49 -9.66
CA TRP A 26 -10.34 2.54 -9.19
C TRP A 26 -9.39 2.99 -10.30
N TRP A 27 -9.05 2.06 -11.19
CA TRP A 27 -8.13 2.28 -12.30
C TRP A 27 -8.85 2.26 -13.63
N VAL A 28 -8.58 3.27 -14.45
CA VAL A 28 -9.12 3.40 -15.80
C VAL A 28 -7.96 3.29 -16.80
N PRO A 29 -8.12 2.54 -17.90
CA PRO A 29 -7.08 2.43 -18.92
C PRO A 29 -6.91 3.78 -19.64
N LEU A 30 -5.69 4.30 -19.63
CA LEU A 30 -5.35 5.61 -20.20
C LEU A 30 -4.90 5.50 -21.67
N GLY A 31 -4.11 4.48 -22.01
CA GLY A 31 -3.58 4.33 -23.37
C GLY A 31 -2.49 3.27 -23.52
N LEU A 32 -1.91 3.19 -24.72
CA LEU A 32 -0.88 2.21 -25.10
C LEU A 32 -1.31 0.74 -24.89
N ARG A 33 -2.59 0.45 -25.17
CA ARG A 33 -3.15 -0.90 -24.99
C ARG A 33 -2.34 -1.94 -25.77
N GLY A 34 -1.98 -3.02 -25.08
CA GLY A 34 -1.17 -4.11 -25.63
C GLY A 34 0.33 -3.80 -25.78
N GLN A 35 0.81 -2.68 -25.24
CA GLN A 35 2.24 -2.38 -25.16
C GLN A 35 2.71 -2.38 -23.71
N ALA A 36 3.81 -3.09 -23.45
CA ALA A 36 4.43 -3.08 -22.14
C ALA A 36 5.05 -1.71 -21.85
N VAL A 37 4.60 -1.07 -20.78
CA VAL A 37 5.09 0.21 -20.27
C VAL A 37 5.89 -0.04 -19.01
N THR A 38 7.20 0.18 -19.11
CA THR A 38 8.20 -0.14 -18.08
C THR A 38 8.62 1.05 -17.24
N ALA A 39 8.25 2.27 -17.66
CA ALA A 39 8.42 3.47 -16.87
C ALA A 39 7.30 4.47 -17.21
N VAL A 40 6.83 5.20 -16.20
CA VAL A 40 5.84 6.29 -16.33
C VAL A 40 6.28 7.45 -15.46
N VAL A 41 6.40 8.63 -16.06
CA VAL A 41 6.82 9.85 -15.36
C VAL A 41 5.92 11.01 -15.79
N PRO A 42 5.16 11.63 -14.88
CA PRO A 42 4.40 12.85 -15.15
C PRO A 42 5.31 13.97 -15.64
N ALA A 43 4.90 14.66 -16.70
CA ALA A 43 5.67 15.72 -17.34
C ALA A 43 4.76 16.79 -17.92
N GLY A 44 4.40 17.78 -17.09
CA GLY A 44 3.53 18.89 -17.48
C GLY A 44 2.15 18.37 -17.95
N PRO A 45 1.68 18.72 -19.16
CA PRO A 45 0.37 18.29 -19.65
C PRO A 45 0.35 16.84 -20.20
N GLY A 46 1.42 16.06 -19.99
CA GLY A 46 1.59 14.73 -20.53
C GLY A 46 2.35 13.78 -19.60
N LEU A 47 2.63 12.59 -20.12
CA LEU A 47 3.43 11.54 -19.48
C LEU A 47 4.62 11.20 -20.37
N ILE A 48 5.80 11.13 -19.77
CA ILE A 48 6.95 10.44 -20.35
C ILE A 48 6.80 8.96 -20.01
N VAL A 49 6.77 8.10 -21.01
CA VAL A 49 6.64 6.65 -20.83
C VAL A 49 7.71 5.89 -21.60
N VAL A 50 8.14 4.74 -21.09
CA VAL A 50 9.04 3.83 -21.81
C VAL A 50 8.25 2.59 -22.25
N ALA A 51 7.98 2.50 -23.55
CA ALA A 51 7.22 1.42 -24.17
C ALA A 51 8.03 0.75 -25.29
N GLY A 52 8.17 -0.58 -25.23
CA GLY A 52 8.99 -1.33 -26.19
C GLY A 52 10.46 -0.87 -26.24
N GLY A 53 11.01 -0.47 -25.08
CA GLY A 53 12.39 0.03 -24.96
C GLY A 53 12.63 1.44 -25.47
N ARG A 54 11.59 2.15 -25.91
CA ARG A 54 11.70 3.54 -26.41
C ARG A 54 10.92 4.50 -25.51
N GLN A 55 11.55 5.62 -25.18
CA GLN A 55 10.86 6.72 -24.51
C GLN A 55 9.88 7.41 -25.48
N ARG A 56 8.68 7.71 -25.01
CA ARG A 56 7.61 8.41 -25.74
C ARG A 56 6.98 9.44 -24.83
N CYS A 57 6.46 10.51 -25.43
CA CYS A 57 5.63 11.49 -24.74
C CYS A 57 4.16 11.23 -25.11
N VAL A 58 3.30 11.09 -24.13
CA VAL A 58 1.87 10.78 -24.29
C VAL A 58 1.05 11.91 -23.68
N ALA A 59 0.04 12.38 -24.40
CA ALA A 59 -0.87 13.42 -23.89
C ALA A 59 -1.81 12.84 -22.85
N LEU A 60 -2.07 13.58 -21.78
CA LEU A 60 -3.19 13.27 -20.89
C LEU A 60 -4.52 13.61 -21.58
N PRO A 61 -5.63 12.92 -21.25
CA PRO A 61 -6.96 13.27 -21.73
C PRO A 61 -7.28 14.75 -21.45
N GLY A 62 -7.74 15.47 -22.49
CA GLY A 62 -7.97 16.92 -22.42
C GLY A 62 -6.72 17.80 -22.62
N GLY A 63 -5.54 17.20 -22.75
CA GLY A 63 -4.28 17.88 -23.05
C GLY A 63 -4.07 18.21 -24.54
N PRO A 64 -2.98 18.91 -24.87
CA PRO A 64 -2.62 19.22 -26.25
C PRO A 64 -2.29 17.94 -27.04
N ARG A 65 -2.65 17.89 -28.33
CA ARG A 65 -2.41 16.74 -29.22
C ARG A 65 -0.93 16.39 -29.41
N ALA A 66 -0.05 17.37 -29.26
CA ALA A 66 1.41 17.23 -29.32
C ALA A 66 2.01 17.81 -28.03
N PRO A 67 1.97 17.08 -26.92
CA PRO A 67 2.55 17.54 -25.67
C PRO A 67 4.07 17.64 -25.82
N VAL A 68 4.64 18.73 -25.32
CA VAL A 68 6.09 18.83 -25.14
C VAL A 68 6.39 18.30 -23.75
N CYS A 69 6.72 17.00 -23.66
CA CYS A 69 7.24 16.44 -22.42
C CYS A 69 8.72 16.81 -22.30
N ALA A 70 9.01 18.03 -21.86
CA ALA A 70 10.31 18.28 -21.27
C ALA A 70 10.35 17.56 -19.93
N ARG A 71 11.39 16.75 -19.68
CA ARG A 71 11.70 16.37 -18.30
C ARG A 71 12.03 17.68 -17.62
N ILE A 72 11.13 18.21 -16.80
CA ILE A 72 11.41 19.44 -16.04
C ILE A 72 12.68 19.14 -15.25
N PRO A 73 13.81 19.83 -15.52
CA PRO A 73 15.03 19.64 -14.75
C PRO A 73 14.70 20.08 -13.32
N GLY A 74 14.42 19.10 -12.48
CA GLY A 74 13.91 19.33 -11.13
C GLY A 74 12.40 19.56 -11.05
N HIS A 75 11.64 18.47 -10.87
CA HIS A 75 10.78 18.43 -9.66
C HIS A 75 11.66 18.09 -8.46
N GLN A 76 12.62 18.98 -8.28
CA GLN A 76 13.41 19.19 -7.10
C GLN A 76 12.40 19.90 -6.18
N GLY A 77 11.77 19.14 -5.27
CA GLY A 77 10.66 19.59 -4.42
C GLY A 77 10.75 21.07 -4.05
N GLU A 78 9.76 21.86 -4.50
CA GLU A 78 9.51 23.24 -4.08
C GLU A 78 8.95 23.29 -2.64
N GLY A 79 8.64 22.15 -2.04
CA GLY A 79 8.44 22.03 -0.61
C GLY A 79 9.80 22.14 0.09
N GLY A 80 10.01 23.20 0.88
CA GLY A 80 11.23 23.44 1.67
C GLY A 80 11.51 22.43 2.79
N GLY A 81 11.24 21.15 2.57
CA GLY A 81 11.64 20.03 3.40
C GLY A 81 12.90 19.34 2.88
N PRO A 82 13.49 18.46 3.69
CA PRO A 82 14.67 17.72 3.29
C PRO A 82 14.40 16.82 2.10
N ARG A 83 15.41 16.70 1.22
CA ARG A 83 15.36 15.77 0.10
C ARG A 83 15.90 14.42 0.50
N TRP A 84 15.08 13.40 0.35
CA TRP A 84 15.45 12.04 0.65
C TRP A 84 16.01 11.35 -0.59
N ALA A 85 17.11 10.63 -0.41
CA ALA A 85 17.71 9.84 -1.46
C ALA A 85 18.24 8.52 -0.90
N LEU A 86 18.59 7.60 -1.80
CA LEU A 86 19.31 6.37 -1.48
C LEU A 86 20.78 6.52 -1.89
N ARG A 87 21.68 6.15 -0.97
CA ARG A 87 23.12 6.12 -1.22
C ARG A 87 23.73 4.93 -0.50
N ASP A 88 24.40 4.06 -1.25
CA ASP A 88 25.08 2.87 -0.72
C ASP A 88 24.18 2.01 0.18
N GLY A 89 22.92 1.81 -0.25
CA GLY A 89 21.93 1.01 0.49
C GLY A 89 21.41 1.69 1.77
N ARG A 90 21.65 2.98 1.98
CA ARG A 90 21.12 3.76 3.11
C ARG A 90 20.28 4.93 2.64
N VAL A 91 19.31 5.32 3.45
CA VAL A 91 18.55 6.55 3.25
C VAL A 91 19.36 7.73 3.75
N VAL A 92 19.50 8.73 2.90
CA VAL A 92 20.23 9.95 3.18
C VAL A 92 19.32 11.16 3.05
N GLU A 93 19.55 12.11 3.95
CA GLU A 93 19.00 13.45 3.90
C GLU A 93 19.96 14.33 3.09
N GLN A 94 19.47 14.97 2.05
CA GLN A 94 20.21 15.93 1.23
C GLN A 94 19.85 17.35 1.67
N GLY A 95 20.87 18.10 2.07
CA GLY A 95 20.75 19.51 2.42
C GLY A 95 20.70 20.42 1.18
N PRO A 96 20.33 21.69 1.36
CA PRO A 96 20.26 22.68 0.28
C PRO A 96 21.60 22.87 -0.45
N ASP A 97 22.71 22.72 0.29
CA ASP A 97 24.07 22.93 -0.20
C ASP A 97 24.65 21.71 -0.94
N GLY A 98 23.84 20.69 -1.20
CA GLY A 98 24.27 19.44 -1.84
C GLY A 98 24.99 18.45 -0.92
N GLY A 99 25.20 18.82 0.35
CA GLY A 99 25.66 17.91 1.39
C GLY A 99 24.65 16.78 1.62
N SER A 100 25.13 15.58 1.90
CA SER A 100 24.28 14.41 2.13
C SER A 100 24.72 13.72 3.42
N ARG A 101 23.76 13.47 4.31
CA ARG A 101 23.97 12.81 5.60
C ARG A 101 23.09 11.57 5.69
N VAL A 102 23.66 10.45 6.11
CA VAL A 102 22.87 9.25 6.41
C VAL A 102 21.90 9.54 7.55
N ASP A 103 20.63 9.23 7.33
CA ASP A 103 19.58 9.44 8.33
C ASP A 103 19.80 8.50 9.52
N PRO A 104 19.72 9.01 10.77
CA PRO A 104 19.91 8.18 11.96
C PRO A 104 18.94 7.00 12.00
N GLY A 105 19.48 5.79 12.21
CA GLY A 105 18.69 4.57 12.28
C GLY A 105 18.22 4.03 10.93
N SER A 106 18.64 4.64 9.80
CA SER A 106 18.35 4.12 8.47
C SER A 106 18.75 2.63 8.37
N PRO A 107 17.85 1.73 7.96
CA PRO A 107 18.16 0.32 7.82
C PRO A 107 19.16 0.07 6.69
N ASP A 108 19.81 -1.10 6.70
CA ASP A 108 20.58 -1.55 5.54
C ASP A 108 19.62 -2.07 4.48
N LEU A 109 19.41 -1.29 3.43
CA LEU A 109 18.53 -1.63 2.32
C LEU A 109 19.24 -2.48 1.26
N GLY A 110 20.57 -2.61 1.33
CA GLY A 110 21.38 -3.30 0.32
C GLY A 110 21.69 -2.43 -0.92
N ALA A 111 22.79 -2.77 -1.59
CA ALA A 111 23.38 -1.93 -2.66
C ALA A 111 22.50 -1.74 -3.90
N SER A 112 21.54 -2.64 -4.16
CA SER A 112 20.62 -2.55 -5.30
C SER A 112 19.30 -1.83 -4.97
N ALA A 113 19.11 -1.38 -3.72
CA ALA A 113 17.93 -0.61 -3.34
C ALA A 113 17.90 0.73 -4.09
N ARG A 114 16.76 0.99 -4.74
CA ARG A 114 16.57 2.16 -5.62
C ARG A 114 15.21 2.83 -5.47
N LEU A 115 14.35 2.29 -4.60
CA LEU A 115 12.96 2.71 -4.47
C LEU A 115 12.77 3.42 -3.13
N LEU A 116 12.38 4.69 -3.22
CA LEU A 116 12.07 5.53 -2.07
C LEU A 116 11.00 6.55 -2.46
N ALA A 117 10.08 6.82 -1.54
CA ALA A 117 9.10 7.89 -1.66
C ALA A 117 8.93 8.62 -0.32
N ALA A 118 8.64 9.91 -0.38
CA ALA A 118 8.41 10.75 0.80
C ALA A 118 7.14 11.60 0.57
N PRO A 119 6.01 11.29 1.24
CA PRO A 119 4.79 12.08 1.08
C PRO A 119 4.98 13.48 1.70
N ALA A 120 4.78 14.53 0.91
CA ALA A 120 4.92 15.92 1.36
C ALA A 120 3.92 16.31 2.47
N ALA A 121 2.81 15.58 2.58
CA ALA A 121 1.83 15.76 3.63
C ALA A 121 2.31 15.30 5.03
N LEU A 122 3.37 14.47 5.10
CA LEU A 122 3.96 13.97 6.35
C LEU A 122 5.44 14.32 6.40
N ARG A 123 5.79 15.31 7.22
CA ARG A 123 7.15 15.87 7.16
C ARG A 123 8.15 14.90 7.75
N GLY A 124 9.12 14.50 6.93
CA GLY A 124 10.16 13.56 7.31
C GLY A 124 9.72 12.10 7.30
N ALA A 125 8.48 11.80 6.93
CA ALA A 125 8.09 10.42 6.65
C ALA A 125 8.73 9.94 5.35
N VAL A 126 9.21 8.71 5.34
CA VAL A 126 9.87 8.09 4.19
C VAL A 126 9.43 6.65 4.10
N VAL A 127 9.12 6.18 2.89
CA VAL A 127 8.97 4.75 2.60
C VAL A 127 10.10 4.36 1.65
N ALA A 128 10.88 3.35 2.03
CA ALA A 128 11.99 2.84 1.25
C ALA A 128 11.87 1.33 1.08
N VAL A 129 12.29 0.81 -0.06
CA VAL A 129 12.24 -0.63 -0.34
C VAL A 129 13.65 -1.18 -0.42
N ALA A 130 13.92 -2.19 0.41
CA ALA A 130 15.18 -2.90 0.41
C ALA A 130 15.32 -3.80 -0.82
N ALA A 131 16.56 -4.19 -1.12
CA ALA A 131 16.91 -5.09 -2.21
C ALA A 131 16.20 -6.44 -2.15
N ASP A 132 15.85 -6.90 -0.94
CA ASP A 132 15.11 -8.14 -0.70
C ASP A 132 13.58 -7.99 -0.82
N GLY A 133 13.08 -6.79 -1.11
CA GLY A 133 11.66 -6.46 -1.20
C GLY A 133 11.01 -6.06 0.12
N THR A 134 11.74 -6.03 1.25
CA THR A 134 11.22 -5.53 2.52
C THR A 134 10.98 -4.02 2.41
N VAL A 135 9.76 -3.59 2.75
CA VAL A 135 9.39 -2.18 2.80
C VAL A 135 9.64 -1.66 4.21
N TRP A 136 10.38 -0.57 4.30
CA TRP A 136 10.71 0.14 5.53
C TRP A 136 10.04 1.50 5.52
N ARG A 137 9.63 1.94 6.71
CA ARG A 137 9.08 3.27 6.95
C ARG A 137 9.91 4.00 7.98
N ARG A 138 10.17 5.28 7.70
CA ARG A 138 10.58 6.29 8.68
C ARG A 138 9.35 7.08 9.11
N ALA A 139 9.08 7.14 10.41
CA ALA A 139 8.05 8.00 10.97
C ALA A 139 8.47 9.48 10.91
N GLU A 140 7.52 10.41 11.05
CA GLU A 140 7.82 11.86 11.15
C GLU A 140 8.76 12.18 12.32
N THR A 141 8.71 11.37 13.38
CA THR A 141 9.61 11.47 14.55
C THR A 141 11.03 10.94 14.29
N GLY A 142 11.29 10.34 13.13
CA GLY A 142 12.59 9.82 12.70
C GLY A 142 12.86 8.35 13.03
N GLY A 143 11.94 7.66 13.70
CA GLY A 143 12.07 6.23 13.96
C GLY A 143 11.87 5.39 12.70
N TRP A 144 12.72 4.38 12.50
CA TRP A 144 12.59 3.39 11.42
C TRP A 144 11.90 2.11 11.90
N GLY A 145 11.02 1.56 11.05
CA GLY A 145 10.35 0.29 11.27
C GLY A 145 10.10 -0.45 9.97
N ARG A 146 9.94 -1.77 10.06
CA ARG A 146 9.47 -2.59 8.93
C ARG A 146 7.97 -2.31 8.74
N ALA A 147 7.61 -1.85 7.55
CA ALA A 147 6.25 -1.50 7.17
C ALA A 147 5.52 -2.68 6.54
N LEU A 148 6.19 -3.38 5.61
CA LEU A 148 5.57 -4.47 4.86
C LEU A 148 6.62 -5.48 4.41
N LEU A 149 6.28 -6.76 4.49
CA LEU A 149 6.98 -7.83 3.81
C LEU A 149 5.96 -8.58 2.95
N LEU A 150 6.16 -8.58 1.64
CA LEU A 150 5.29 -9.32 0.74
C LEU A 150 5.50 -10.82 0.93
N LEU A 151 4.38 -11.52 1.11
CA LEU A 151 4.39 -12.98 1.20
C LEU A 151 4.23 -13.59 -0.20
N PRO A 152 4.71 -14.82 -0.41
CA PRO A 152 4.46 -15.60 -1.61
C PRO A 152 2.95 -15.71 -1.93
N ALA A 153 2.60 -15.55 -3.20
CA ALA A 153 1.21 -15.70 -3.68
C ALA A 153 0.77 -17.17 -3.75
N GLY A 154 1.71 -18.11 -3.60
CA GLY A 154 1.46 -19.54 -3.61
C GLY A 154 2.72 -20.33 -3.27
N LEU A 155 2.60 -21.66 -3.24
CA LEU A 155 3.70 -22.57 -2.84
C LEU A 155 4.85 -22.63 -3.85
N LEU A 156 4.59 -22.29 -5.12
CA LEU A 156 5.53 -22.46 -6.23
C LEU A 156 6.13 -21.15 -6.74
N ALA A 157 5.55 -20.01 -6.36
CA ALA A 157 6.01 -18.68 -6.75
C ALA A 157 6.59 -17.96 -5.54
N GLY A 158 7.72 -17.28 -5.71
CA GLY A 158 8.27 -16.41 -4.67
C GLY A 158 7.35 -15.23 -4.33
N PRO A 159 7.72 -14.41 -3.34
CA PRO A 159 7.04 -13.13 -3.13
C PRO A 159 7.18 -12.27 -4.40
N PRO A 160 6.12 -11.56 -4.81
CA PRO A 160 6.21 -10.67 -5.95
C PRO A 160 7.20 -9.54 -5.67
N ALA A 161 7.88 -9.09 -6.72
CA ALA A 161 8.81 -7.99 -6.62
C ALA A 161 8.07 -6.66 -6.51
N VAL A 162 8.58 -5.77 -5.66
CA VAL A 162 8.18 -4.36 -5.65
C VAL A 162 8.90 -3.67 -6.80
N THR A 163 8.14 -3.18 -7.77
CA THR A 163 8.66 -2.60 -9.02
C THR A 163 8.75 -1.08 -8.97
N GLY A 164 7.94 -0.44 -8.12
CA GLY A 164 7.95 1.00 -7.92
C GLY A 164 7.31 1.40 -6.59
N VAL A 165 7.66 2.60 -6.11
CA VAL A 165 7.04 3.26 -4.97
C VAL A 165 6.82 4.72 -5.32
N ALA A 166 5.64 5.27 -5.01
CA ALA A 166 5.33 6.66 -5.29
C ALA A 166 4.52 7.30 -4.15
N ALA A 167 4.78 8.57 -3.92
CA ALA A 167 4.03 9.44 -3.02
C ALA A 167 4.03 10.86 -3.61
N PHE A 168 3.03 11.65 -3.24
CA PHE A 168 2.97 13.05 -3.64
C PHE A 168 4.01 13.85 -2.85
N ASP A 169 5.14 14.18 -3.48
CA ASP A 169 6.34 14.77 -2.86
C ASP A 169 6.49 16.27 -3.13
N ALA A 170 5.91 16.77 -4.22
CA ALA A 170 5.93 18.19 -4.57
C ALA A 170 4.85 19.01 -3.84
N SER A 171 3.71 18.40 -3.50
CA SER A 171 2.59 19.07 -2.84
C SER A 171 1.87 18.16 -1.84
N PRO A 172 1.39 18.69 -0.69
CA PRO A 172 0.77 17.89 0.37
C PRO A 172 -0.70 17.53 0.04
N VAL A 173 -0.91 16.78 -1.05
CA VAL A 173 -2.25 16.41 -1.53
C VAL A 173 -2.89 15.32 -0.67
N THR A 174 -2.08 14.37 -0.21
CA THR A 174 -2.48 13.21 0.59
C THR A 174 -1.27 12.62 1.31
N THR A 175 -1.52 11.91 2.40
CA THR A 175 -0.55 11.08 3.13
C THR A 175 -0.29 9.73 2.45
N ALA A 176 -1.02 9.43 1.37
CA ALA A 176 -1.00 8.13 0.74
C ALA A 176 0.34 7.81 0.05
N VAL A 177 0.75 6.55 0.17
CA VAL A 177 1.92 5.98 -0.50
C VAL A 177 1.48 4.75 -1.29
N TYR A 178 1.96 4.62 -2.52
CA TYR A 178 1.58 3.55 -3.44
C TYR A 178 2.78 2.67 -3.76
N LEU A 179 2.58 1.35 -3.76
CA LEU A 179 3.57 0.37 -4.19
C LEU A 179 3.06 -0.35 -5.43
N ALA A 180 3.86 -0.35 -6.48
CA ALA A 180 3.67 -1.23 -7.63
C ALA A 180 4.35 -2.57 -7.38
N THR A 181 3.66 -3.65 -7.75
CA THR A 181 4.19 -5.01 -7.67
C THR A 181 3.93 -5.76 -8.96
N ASP A 182 4.75 -6.76 -9.26
CA ASP A 182 4.60 -7.59 -10.46
C ASP A 182 3.62 -8.77 -10.31
N GLY A 183 2.98 -8.94 -9.15
CA GLY A 183 2.01 -10.01 -8.88
C GLY A 183 0.80 -9.63 -8.02
N TYR A 184 0.83 -8.53 -7.27
CA TYR A 184 -0.29 -8.06 -6.42
C TYR A 184 -0.96 -6.78 -6.91
N ALA A 185 -0.63 -6.32 -8.12
CA ALA A 185 -1.02 -5.02 -8.65
C ALA A 185 -0.46 -3.87 -7.79
N VAL A 186 -1.30 -2.88 -7.46
CA VAL A 186 -0.94 -1.76 -6.58
C VAL A 186 -1.41 -2.03 -5.15
N LEU A 187 -0.52 -1.82 -4.19
CA LEU A 187 -0.86 -1.66 -2.77
C LEU A 187 -0.81 -0.18 -2.41
N VAL A 188 -1.69 0.25 -1.52
CA VAL A 188 -1.72 1.62 -1.01
C VAL A 188 -1.70 1.59 0.51
N SER A 189 -1.01 2.56 1.08
CA SER A 189 -1.15 2.97 2.47
C SER A 189 -1.75 4.37 2.50
N THR A 190 -2.68 4.60 3.43
CA THR A 190 -3.32 5.92 3.63
C THR A 190 -2.75 6.69 4.82
N ASP A 191 -1.79 6.11 5.54
CA ASP A 191 -1.23 6.59 6.80
C ASP A 191 0.31 6.72 6.72
N GLY A 192 0.84 6.94 5.52
CA GLY A 192 2.26 7.17 5.33
C GLY A 192 3.13 5.93 5.46
N GLY A 193 2.55 4.75 5.21
CA GLY A 193 3.22 3.46 5.13
C GLY A 193 3.04 2.55 6.34
N ASP A 194 2.12 2.85 7.27
CA ASP A 194 1.89 2.00 8.45
C ASP A 194 1.01 0.79 8.09
N ASP A 195 -0.17 1.03 7.53
CA ASP A 195 -1.07 -0.03 7.06
C ASP A 195 -1.17 -0.06 5.53
N TRP A 196 -1.21 -1.27 4.97
CA TRP A 196 -1.23 -1.50 3.52
C TRP A 196 -2.40 -2.35 3.10
N PHE A 197 -3.08 -1.94 2.04
CA PHE A 197 -4.15 -2.71 1.42
C PHE A 197 -4.09 -2.66 -0.10
N ARG A 198 -4.74 -3.62 -0.75
CA ARG A 198 -4.72 -3.72 -2.21
C ARG A 198 -5.65 -2.68 -2.84
N ALA A 199 -5.09 -1.86 -3.71
CA ALA A 199 -5.77 -0.77 -4.43
C ALA A 199 -5.82 -1.08 -5.92
N ALA A 200 -6.47 -2.17 -6.30
CA ALA A 200 -6.43 -2.69 -7.66
C ALA A 200 -7.76 -3.09 -8.33
N PRO A 201 -8.97 -2.64 -7.90
CA PRO A 201 -10.16 -2.84 -8.72
C PRO A 201 -9.96 -2.29 -10.14
N GLY A 202 -10.05 -3.16 -11.15
CA GLY A 202 -9.88 -2.82 -12.56
C GLY A 202 -8.43 -2.84 -13.07
N LEU A 203 -7.41 -3.10 -12.23
CA LEU A 203 -6.00 -3.08 -12.63
C LEU A 203 -5.40 -4.49 -12.82
N PRO A 204 -4.56 -4.74 -13.85
CA PRO A 204 -3.79 -5.97 -13.98
C PRO A 204 -2.88 -6.23 -12.77
N THR A 205 -2.60 -7.50 -12.48
CA THR A 205 -1.74 -7.91 -11.35
C THR A 205 -0.27 -7.55 -11.52
N GLY A 206 0.20 -7.43 -12.77
CA GLY A 206 1.58 -7.09 -13.09
C GLY A 206 1.76 -5.61 -13.39
N VAL A 207 2.20 -4.85 -12.38
CA VAL A 207 2.54 -3.43 -12.51
C VAL A 207 4.06 -3.29 -12.55
N LEU A 208 4.55 -2.57 -13.55
CA LEU A 208 5.98 -2.44 -13.86
C LEU A 208 6.57 -1.14 -13.33
N ASP A 209 5.76 -0.09 -13.18
CA ASP A 209 6.16 1.19 -12.61
C ASP A 209 4.94 1.98 -12.11
N ILE A 210 5.15 2.95 -11.23
CA ILE A 210 4.11 3.82 -10.68
C ILE A 210 4.63 5.23 -10.42
N ALA A 211 3.80 6.23 -10.71
CA ALA A 211 4.13 7.63 -10.45
C ALA A 211 2.91 8.46 -10.10
N THR A 212 3.13 9.57 -9.39
CA THR A 212 2.09 10.48 -8.89
C THR A 212 2.21 11.86 -9.51
N ASP A 213 1.08 12.48 -9.80
CA ASP A 213 0.98 13.87 -10.29
C ASP A 213 0.07 14.67 -9.37
N GLY A 214 0.67 15.56 -8.58
CA GLY A 214 -0.04 16.42 -7.64
C GLY A 214 -0.98 17.43 -8.30
N ALA A 215 -0.66 17.91 -9.51
CA ALA A 215 -1.49 18.87 -10.22
C ALA A 215 -2.76 18.20 -10.76
N ALA A 216 -2.62 17.00 -11.34
CA ALA A 216 -3.75 16.20 -11.80
C ALA A 216 -4.47 15.44 -10.68
N ARG A 217 -3.93 15.45 -9.45
CA ARG A 217 -4.35 14.61 -8.33
C ARG A 217 -4.55 13.16 -8.77
N ALA A 218 -3.55 12.63 -9.47
CA ALA A 218 -3.63 11.34 -10.15
C ALA A 218 -2.41 10.47 -9.86
N VAL A 219 -2.61 9.17 -9.98
CA VAL A 219 -1.57 8.13 -9.93
C VAL A 219 -1.62 7.37 -11.23
N TYR A 220 -0.44 7.14 -11.83
CA TYR A 220 -0.30 6.43 -13.10
C TYR A 220 0.46 5.14 -12.88
N ALA A 221 -0.04 4.05 -13.46
CA ALA A 221 0.58 2.73 -13.40
C ALA A 221 0.96 2.24 -14.79
N GLY A 222 2.23 1.90 -14.98
CA GLY A 222 2.72 1.22 -16.17
C GLY A 222 2.52 -0.29 -16.00
N THR A 223 1.91 -0.94 -16.98
CA THR A 223 1.66 -2.39 -16.97
C THR A 223 2.15 -3.03 -18.26
N ARG A 224 2.06 -4.37 -18.36
CA ARG A 224 2.31 -5.09 -19.62
C ARG A 224 1.29 -4.74 -20.72
N ASP A 225 0.13 -4.22 -20.33
CA ASP A 225 -1.00 -3.96 -21.23
C ASP A 225 -1.27 -2.47 -21.47
N GLY A 226 -0.35 -1.59 -21.06
CA GLY A 226 -0.44 -0.15 -21.25
C GLY A 226 -0.39 0.66 -19.95
N VAL A 227 -0.85 1.91 -20.04
CA VAL A 227 -0.91 2.85 -18.90
C VAL A 227 -2.31 2.89 -18.33
N TRP A 228 -2.39 2.92 -17.00
CA TRP A 228 -3.62 3.09 -16.23
C TRP A 228 -3.53 4.34 -15.38
N VAL A 229 -4.68 4.96 -15.11
CA VAL A 229 -4.80 6.13 -14.24
C VAL A 229 -5.78 5.86 -13.11
N HIS A 230 -5.41 6.32 -11.92
CA HIS A 230 -6.28 6.41 -10.76
C HIS A 230 -6.32 7.87 -10.31
N HIS A 231 -7.48 8.50 -10.37
CA HIS A 231 -7.68 9.82 -9.77
C HIS A 231 -7.95 9.67 -8.29
N LEU A 232 -7.33 10.52 -7.47
CA LEU A 232 -7.55 10.54 -6.04
C LEU A 232 -9.04 10.72 -5.76
N GLN A 233 -9.64 9.69 -5.18
CA GLN A 233 -11.02 9.70 -4.70
C GLN A 233 -11.03 9.70 -3.18
N GLY A 234 -12.18 10.05 -2.58
CA GLY A 234 -12.39 9.77 -1.16
C GLY A 234 -12.35 8.26 -0.95
N LEU A 235 -11.28 7.74 -0.37
CA LEU A 235 -11.19 6.33 -0.03
C LEU A 235 -12.22 6.07 1.08
N PRO A 236 -13.08 5.03 0.97
CA PRO A 236 -13.86 4.61 2.12
C PRO A 236 -12.86 4.31 3.24
N ALA A 237 -13.08 4.89 4.42
CA ALA A 237 -12.20 4.66 5.55
C ALA A 237 -12.03 3.14 5.73
N PRO A 238 -10.79 2.62 5.84
CA PRO A 238 -10.60 1.24 6.24
C PRO A 238 -11.42 1.03 7.52
N PRO A 239 -12.08 -0.13 7.70
CA PRO A 239 -12.92 -0.35 8.87
C PRO A 239 -12.10 -0.09 10.13
N VAL A 240 -12.36 1.05 10.76
CA VAL A 240 -11.73 1.39 12.03
C VAL A 240 -12.37 0.46 13.03
N TYR A 241 -11.66 -0.60 13.42
CA TYR A 241 -12.10 -1.43 14.54
C TYR A 241 -11.87 -0.59 15.80
N PRO A 242 -12.93 -0.05 16.44
CA PRO A 242 -12.73 0.75 17.63
C PRO A 242 -12.11 -0.15 18.70
N GLN A 243 -11.29 0.41 19.58
CA GLN A 243 -10.51 -0.34 20.57
C GLN A 243 -11.35 -1.28 21.46
N GLN A 244 -12.62 -0.91 21.68
CA GLN A 244 -13.66 -1.75 22.30
C GLN A 244 -13.99 -3.04 21.54
N ALA A 245 -13.94 -3.04 20.21
CA ALA A 245 -14.13 -4.22 19.37
C ALA A 245 -12.92 -5.17 19.43
N LEU A 246 -11.71 -4.62 19.56
CA LEU A 246 -10.48 -5.39 19.83
C LEU A 246 -10.55 -6.06 21.21
N LEU A 247 -10.96 -5.32 22.25
CA LEU A 247 -11.18 -5.87 23.59
C LEU A 247 -12.26 -6.96 23.59
N ALA A 248 -13.39 -6.75 22.91
CA ALA A 248 -14.44 -7.76 22.77
C ALA A 248 -13.94 -9.03 22.06
N ARG A 249 -13.10 -8.88 21.02
CA ARG A 249 -12.45 -10.00 20.35
C ARG A 249 -11.50 -10.75 21.29
N TRP A 250 -10.65 -10.04 22.06
CA TRP A 250 -9.75 -10.67 23.02
C TRP A 250 -10.51 -11.38 24.16
N LEU A 251 -11.58 -10.78 24.67
CA LEU A 251 -12.47 -11.40 25.66
C LEU A 251 -13.18 -12.63 25.08
N GLY A 252 -13.62 -12.58 23.83
CA GLY A 252 -14.19 -13.72 23.12
C GLY A 252 -13.21 -14.87 22.97
N ILE A 253 -11.96 -14.59 22.56
CA ILE A 253 -10.89 -15.59 22.47
C ILE A 253 -10.61 -16.20 23.85
N ALA A 254 -10.49 -15.37 24.89
CA ALA A 254 -10.27 -15.82 26.26
C ALA A 254 -11.40 -16.73 26.77
N ALA A 255 -12.66 -16.37 26.51
CA ALA A 255 -13.83 -17.16 26.91
C ALA A 255 -13.85 -18.54 26.22
N VAL A 256 -13.57 -18.60 24.92
CA VAL A 256 -13.48 -19.88 24.18
C VAL A 256 -12.35 -20.74 24.74
N ALA A 257 -11.18 -20.16 25.02
CA ALA A 257 -10.06 -20.88 25.60
C ALA A 257 -10.40 -21.47 26.98
N VAL A 258 -11.10 -20.72 27.83
CA VAL A 258 -11.56 -21.20 29.14
C VAL A 258 -12.55 -22.36 29.00
N VAL A 259 -13.55 -22.23 28.12
CA VAL A 259 -14.54 -23.30 27.87
C VAL A 259 -13.86 -24.57 27.36
N ALA A 260 -12.93 -24.44 26.41
CA ALA A 260 -12.17 -25.58 25.89
C ALA A 260 -11.34 -26.26 26.99
N THR A 261 -10.69 -25.47 27.85
CA THR A 261 -9.89 -25.98 28.97
C THR A 261 -10.77 -26.72 29.99
N LEU A 262 -11.93 -26.16 30.36
CA LEU A 262 -12.88 -26.80 31.28
C LEU A 262 -13.46 -28.08 30.69
N ALA A 263 -13.78 -28.10 29.39
CA ALA A 263 -14.25 -29.29 28.70
C ALA A 263 -13.18 -30.41 28.70
N ALA A 264 -11.92 -30.06 28.45
CA ALA A 264 -10.80 -30.99 28.52
C ALA A 264 -10.60 -31.55 29.93
N LEU A 265 -10.63 -30.71 30.97
CA LEU A 265 -10.55 -31.15 32.36
C LEU A 265 -11.71 -32.05 32.76
N ALA A 266 -12.94 -31.74 32.33
CA ALA A 266 -14.10 -32.57 32.58
C ALA A 266 -14.00 -33.93 31.87
N ALA A 267 -13.47 -33.96 30.64
CA ALA A 267 -13.21 -35.21 29.92
C ALA A 267 -12.18 -36.08 30.66
N LEU A 268 -11.07 -35.50 31.10
CA LEU A 268 -10.04 -36.20 31.88
C LEU A 268 -10.59 -36.74 33.21
N ALA A 269 -11.37 -35.92 33.94
CA ALA A 269 -12.00 -36.35 35.19
C ALA A 269 -13.02 -37.48 34.99
N ARG A 270 -13.73 -37.53 33.85
CA ARG A 270 -14.63 -38.64 33.51
C ARG A 270 -13.87 -39.92 33.16
N ILE A 271 -12.72 -39.81 32.50
CA ILE A 271 -11.87 -40.97 32.17
C ILE A 271 -11.28 -41.57 33.45
N GLY A 272 -10.77 -40.74 34.37
CA GLY A 272 -10.23 -41.19 35.67
C GLY A 272 -11.27 -41.73 36.66
N ARG A 273 -12.57 -41.49 36.42
CA ARG A 273 -13.69 -42.01 37.25
C ARG A 273 -14.35 -43.26 36.70
N ARG A 274 -13.87 -43.83 35.59
CA ARG A 274 -14.37 -45.14 35.12
C ARG A 274 -13.79 -46.23 36.04
N PRO A 275 -14.61 -46.93 36.85
CA PRO A 275 -14.13 -48.04 37.65
C PRO A 275 -13.72 -49.20 36.73
N THR A 276 -12.58 -49.83 37.04
CA THR A 276 -12.16 -51.14 36.51
C THR A 276 -13.04 -52.26 37.02
#